data_AF-A0A067H9U1-F1
#
_entry.id   AF-A0A067H9U1-F1
#
_cell.length_a   1.000
_cell.length_b   1.000
_cell.length_c   1.000
_cell.angle_alpha   90.00
_cell.angle_beta   90.00
_cell.angle_gamma   90.00
#
_symmetry.space_group_name_H-M   'P 1'
#
loop_
_entity.id
_entity.type
_entity.pdbx_description
1 polymer ?
#
loop_
_entity_poly.entity_id
_entity_poly.type
_entity_poly.pdbx_seq_one_letter_code
_entity_poly.pdbx_strand_id
1 'polypeptide(L)'
;MAKSSADDEELRRACEAAIEGTKQKIVMSIRVAKGRGMWGKSGKLGRNMAKPRVLALSTKAKGQRTKAFLRVLKYSTGGVLEPAKLYKLKHLSKVEVITNDPSGCTFTLGFDNLRGKSVAPPQWTMRNIDDRNRLLLCILNICKDVLGRLPKVVGIDVVEMALWAKENNPTVTTQRNQQDGPVAATVTESDLKVTVERELVSQAEEEDMEALLGTYVMGIGEAEAFSERLKRELLALEAANVHAILESEPMVDEVLQGLEAATNCVDDMDEWLSIFNVKLRHMREDIES
;
A
#
# COMPACT_ATOMS: atom_id res chain seq x y z
N MET A 1 -20.20 -11.06 -2.95
CA MET A 1 -19.44 -11.76 -4.02
C MET A 1 -19.18 -10.80 -5.16
N ALA A 2 -17.96 -10.28 -5.32
CA ALA A 2 -17.50 -10.00 -6.67
C ALA A 2 -17.21 -11.37 -7.30
N LYS A 3 -18.20 -11.93 -8.00
CA LYS A 3 -18.10 -13.26 -8.62
C LYS A 3 -16.80 -13.32 -9.43
N SER A 4 -16.07 -14.43 -9.31
CA SER A 4 -15.08 -14.84 -10.31
C SER A 4 -15.74 -14.71 -11.68
N SER A 5 -15.38 -13.67 -12.43
CA SER A 5 -15.93 -13.49 -13.77
C SER A 5 -15.38 -14.63 -14.64
N ALA A 6 -16.14 -15.09 -15.63
CA ALA A 6 -15.59 -16.00 -16.64
C ALA A 6 -14.30 -15.43 -17.27
N ASP A 7 -14.21 -14.09 -17.37
CA ASP A 7 -13.01 -13.34 -17.80
C ASP A 7 -11.83 -13.53 -16.82
N ASP A 8 -12.06 -13.64 -15.52
CA ASP A 8 -11.00 -13.85 -14.51
C ASP A 8 -10.41 -15.26 -14.62
N GLU A 9 -11.25 -16.26 -14.84
CA GLU A 9 -10.80 -17.65 -15.03
C GLU A 9 -10.06 -17.85 -16.33
N GLU A 10 -10.56 -17.26 -17.43
CA GLU A 10 -9.89 -17.28 -18.73
C GLU A 10 -8.53 -16.58 -18.63
N LEU A 11 -8.48 -15.40 -17.99
CA LEU A 11 -7.24 -14.67 -17.73
C LEU A 11 -6.27 -15.51 -16.90
N ARG A 12 -6.76 -16.25 -15.90
CA ARG A 12 -5.93 -17.13 -15.08
C ARG A 12 -5.33 -18.25 -15.92
N ARG A 13 -6.12 -18.93 -16.74
CA ARG A 13 -5.64 -19.98 -17.66
C ARG A 13 -4.61 -19.45 -18.65
N ALA A 14 -4.85 -18.27 -19.23
CA ALA A 14 -3.90 -17.61 -20.13
C ALA A 14 -2.58 -17.27 -19.41
N CYS A 15 -2.65 -16.82 -18.15
CA CYS A 15 -1.46 -16.62 -17.33
C CYS A 15 -0.76 -17.94 -16.99
N GLU A 16 -1.49 -19.03 -16.74
CA GLU A 16 -0.95 -20.37 -16.46
C GLU A 16 -0.17 -20.91 -17.67
N ALA A 17 -0.74 -20.80 -18.88
CA ALA A 17 -0.07 -21.14 -20.13
C ALA A 17 1.21 -20.31 -20.34
N ALA A 18 1.17 -19.02 -20.05
CA ALA A 18 2.34 -18.14 -20.17
C ALA A 18 3.49 -18.47 -19.20
N ILE A 19 3.25 -19.29 -18.18
CA ILE A 19 4.24 -19.66 -17.15
C ILE A 19 4.53 -21.16 -17.09
N GLU A 20 4.06 -21.90 -18.09
CA GLU A 20 4.26 -23.33 -18.23
C GLU A 20 5.75 -23.68 -18.08
N GLY A 21 6.05 -24.75 -17.32
CA GLY A 21 7.44 -25.14 -16.98
C GLY A 21 8.03 -24.51 -15.71
N THR A 22 7.44 -23.46 -15.11
CA THR A 22 8.04 -22.82 -13.91
C THR A 22 7.68 -23.50 -12.58
N LYS A 23 6.77 -24.50 -12.59
CA LYS A 23 6.18 -25.17 -11.41
C LYS A 23 5.56 -24.20 -10.40
N GLN A 24 5.00 -23.09 -10.88
CA GLN A 24 4.33 -22.08 -10.04
C GLN A 24 2.83 -22.19 -10.26
N LYS A 25 2.05 -22.09 -9.18
CA LYS A 25 0.60 -22.03 -9.22
C LYS A 25 0.16 -20.56 -9.19
N ILE A 26 -0.76 -20.17 -10.06
CA ILE A 26 -1.34 -18.82 -10.02
C ILE A 26 -2.46 -18.78 -8.99
N VAL A 27 -2.39 -17.78 -8.11
CA VAL A 27 -3.38 -17.53 -7.05
C VAL A 27 -4.41 -16.50 -7.55
N MET A 28 -3.94 -15.47 -8.26
CA MET A 28 -4.79 -14.40 -8.78
C MET A 28 -4.15 -13.82 -10.04
N SER A 29 -5.00 -13.40 -10.99
CA SER A 29 -4.62 -12.65 -12.18
C SER A 29 -5.57 -11.47 -12.36
N ILE A 30 -5.04 -10.29 -12.69
CA ILE A 30 -5.85 -9.09 -12.87
C ILE A 30 -5.26 -8.17 -13.93
N ARG A 31 -6.14 -7.53 -14.71
CA ARG A 31 -5.74 -6.59 -15.77
C ARG A 31 -5.46 -5.22 -15.15
N VAL A 32 -4.36 -4.61 -15.58
CA VAL A 32 -3.89 -3.32 -15.02
C VAL A 32 -3.36 -2.41 -16.11
N ALA A 33 -3.45 -1.11 -15.89
CA ALA A 33 -2.77 -0.11 -16.70
C ALA A 33 -1.45 0.28 -16.01
N LYS A 34 -0.33 0.13 -16.73
CA LYS A 34 0.99 0.54 -16.22
C LYS A 34 1.33 1.96 -16.67
N GLY A 35 1.43 2.88 -15.72
CA GLY A 35 1.95 4.24 -15.94
C GLY A 35 3.48 4.31 -15.89
N ARG A 36 4.08 5.35 -16.48
CA ARG A 36 5.42 5.78 -16.10
C ARG A 36 5.25 6.74 -14.93
N GLY A 37 5.85 6.43 -13.78
CA GLY A 37 5.85 7.32 -12.63
C GLY A 37 6.42 8.70 -12.99
N MET A 38 6.02 9.71 -12.23
CA MET A 38 6.25 11.14 -12.46
C MET A 38 7.75 11.56 -12.56
N TRP A 39 8.69 10.65 -12.33
CA TRP A 39 10.14 10.90 -12.32
C TRP A 39 10.87 10.45 -13.60
N GLY A 40 10.16 10.25 -14.71
CA GLY A 40 10.78 9.91 -15.99
C GLY A 40 11.08 11.15 -16.82
N LYS A 41 12.36 11.57 -16.88
CA LYS A 41 12.94 12.61 -17.78
C LYS A 41 11.89 13.44 -18.55
N SER A 42 11.59 14.62 -18.01
CA SER A 42 10.95 15.71 -18.74
C SER A 42 11.67 15.89 -20.08
N GLY A 43 10.96 15.78 -21.20
CA GLY A 43 11.60 15.94 -22.50
C GLY A 43 10.75 15.70 -23.73
N LYS A 44 9.63 14.98 -23.66
CA LYS A 44 8.71 14.89 -24.81
C LYS A 44 7.25 14.85 -24.36
N LEU A 45 6.53 15.92 -24.69
CA LEU A 45 5.09 16.11 -24.56
C LEU A 45 4.35 15.23 -25.59
N GLY A 46 4.62 13.93 -25.59
CA GLY A 46 3.89 12.94 -26.37
C GLY A 46 2.95 12.19 -25.43
N ARG A 47 1.66 12.12 -25.75
CA ARG A 47 0.61 11.34 -25.06
C ARG A 47 1.18 10.00 -24.54
N ASN A 48 1.61 9.97 -23.29
CA ASN A 48 2.31 8.82 -22.72
C ASN A 48 1.25 7.85 -22.19
N MET A 49 0.57 7.18 -23.11
CA MET A 49 -0.56 6.29 -22.83
C MET A 49 -0.16 5.19 -21.85
N ALA A 50 -0.98 4.97 -20.82
CA ALA A 50 -0.81 3.86 -19.89
C ALA A 50 -0.84 2.54 -20.68
N LYS A 51 0.14 1.66 -20.43
CA LYS A 51 0.27 0.42 -21.20
C LYS A 51 -0.55 -0.69 -20.55
N PRO A 52 -1.44 -1.39 -21.29
CA PRO A 52 -2.18 -2.51 -20.74
C PRO A 52 -1.21 -3.64 -20.39
N ARG A 53 -1.34 -4.16 -19.17
CA ARG A 53 -0.55 -5.24 -18.59
C ARG A 53 -1.46 -6.14 -17.78
N VAL A 54 -0.95 -7.32 -17.43
CA VAL A 54 -1.61 -8.23 -16.49
C VAL A 54 -0.67 -8.46 -15.33
N LEU A 55 -1.19 -8.37 -14.10
CA LEU A 55 -0.49 -8.82 -12.91
C LEU A 55 -0.97 -10.21 -12.55
N ALA A 56 -0.03 -11.13 -12.34
CA ALA A 56 -0.32 -12.46 -11.84
C ALA A 56 0.46 -12.72 -10.55
N LEU A 57 -0.26 -13.06 -9.49
CA LEU A 57 0.31 -13.51 -8.23
C LEU A 57 0.47 -15.03 -8.31
N SER A 58 1.69 -15.50 -8.06
CA SER A 58 1.99 -16.93 -8.12
C SER A 58 2.77 -17.41 -6.90
N THR A 59 2.53 -18.66 -6.52
CA THR A 59 3.23 -19.33 -5.43
C THR A 59 3.95 -20.59 -5.95
N LYS A 60 5.06 -20.94 -5.30
CA LYS A 60 5.86 -22.13 -5.58
C LYS A 60 6.23 -22.81 -4.28
N ALA A 61 5.81 -24.05 -4.11
CA ALA A 61 6.30 -24.89 -3.02
C ALA A 61 7.78 -25.25 -3.26
N LYS A 62 8.63 -25.08 -2.24
CA LYS A 62 10.02 -25.55 -2.22
C LYS A 62 10.29 -26.23 -0.87
N GLY A 63 9.99 -27.53 -0.79
CA GLY A 63 10.03 -28.26 0.47
C GLY A 63 8.99 -27.71 1.44
N GLN A 64 9.38 -27.47 2.69
CA GLN A 64 8.52 -26.91 3.76
C GLN A 64 8.22 -25.40 3.61
N ARG A 65 8.81 -24.71 2.62
CA ARG A 65 8.63 -23.26 2.43
C ARG A 65 7.98 -22.93 1.10
N THR A 66 6.96 -22.08 1.15
CA THR A 66 6.32 -21.52 -0.04
C THR A 66 7.01 -20.22 -0.44
N LYS A 67 7.25 -20.01 -1.73
CA LYS A 67 7.77 -18.76 -2.29
C LYS A 67 6.69 -18.08 -3.09
N ALA A 68 6.50 -16.78 -2.90
CA ALA A 68 5.52 -16.00 -3.65
C ALA A 68 6.17 -14.97 -4.57
N PHE A 69 5.53 -14.74 -5.72
CA PHE A 69 6.01 -13.90 -6.79
C PHE A 69 4.87 -13.04 -7.35
N LEU A 70 5.22 -11.83 -7.79
CA LEU A 70 4.36 -10.98 -8.61
C LEU A 70 4.95 -10.93 -10.02
N ARG A 71 4.19 -11.43 -10.99
CA ARG A 71 4.55 -11.39 -12.41
C ARG A 71 3.79 -10.29 -13.12
N VAL A 72 4.50 -9.61 -14.00
CA VAL A 72 3.95 -8.68 -14.97
C VAL A 72 3.97 -9.37 -16.32
N LEU A 73 2.83 -9.49 -16.97
CA LEU A 73 2.70 -9.98 -18.34
C LEU A 73 2.31 -8.83 -19.28
N LYS A 74 2.74 -8.95 -20.54
CA LYS A 74 2.39 -8.06 -21.65
C LYS A 74 1.62 -8.86 -22.70
N TYR A 75 0.74 -8.19 -23.43
CA TYR A 75 0.14 -8.75 -24.64
C TYR A 75 1.15 -8.68 -25.79
N SER A 76 1.37 -9.79 -26.48
CA SER A 76 2.15 -9.86 -27.71
C SER A 76 1.24 -9.75 -28.95
N THR A 77 1.86 -9.64 -30.12
CA THR A 77 1.18 -9.60 -31.40
C THR A 77 0.48 -10.94 -31.62
N GLY A 78 -0.85 -10.97 -31.46
CA GLY A 78 -1.65 -12.20 -31.45
C GLY A 78 -2.46 -12.42 -30.16
N GLY A 79 -2.42 -11.49 -29.19
CA GLY A 79 -3.25 -11.56 -27.99
C GLY A 79 -2.74 -12.51 -26.90
N VAL A 80 -1.63 -13.19 -27.15
CA VAL A 80 -0.98 -14.10 -26.19
C VAL A 80 -0.28 -13.30 -25.09
N LEU A 81 -0.34 -13.81 -23.86
CA LEU A 81 0.36 -13.21 -22.71
C LEU A 81 1.80 -13.70 -22.64
N GLU A 82 2.74 -12.75 -22.59
CA GLU A 82 4.17 -13.03 -22.43
C GLU A 82 4.70 -12.46 -21.11
N PRO A 83 5.57 -13.20 -20.39
CA PRO A 83 6.24 -12.68 -19.20
C PRO A 83 7.09 -11.45 -19.53
N ALA A 84 6.88 -10.35 -18.80
CA ALA A 84 7.63 -9.10 -18.98
C ALA A 84 8.56 -8.80 -17.80
N LYS A 85 8.08 -8.98 -16.56
CA LYS A 85 8.89 -8.75 -15.35
C LYS A 85 8.46 -9.65 -14.21
N LEU A 86 9.42 -10.09 -13.39
CA LEU A 86 9.20 -10.94 -12.23
C LEU A 86 9.71 -10.23 -10.98
N TYR A 87 8.83 -10.06 -9.99
CA TYR A 87 9.15 -9.55 -8.65
C TYR A 87 8.99 -10.68 -7.62
N LYS A 88 9.91 -10.76 -6.67
CA LYS A 88 9.76 -11.69 -5.53
C LYS A 88 9.09 -10.92 -4.41
N LEU A 89 7.97 -11.43 -3.88
CA LEU A 89 7.24 -10.73 -2.81
C LEU A 89 8.05 -10.63 -1.51
N LYS A 90 9.06 -11.49 -1.33
CA LYS A 90 10.05 -11.34 -0.25
C LYS A 90 10.88 -10.04 -0.33
N HIS A 91 10.78 -9.23 -1.37
CA HIS A 91 11.44 -7.93 -1.41
C HIS A 91 10.45 -6.78 -1.40
N LEU A 92 9.14 -7.06 -1.28
CA LEU A 92 8.14 -6.02 -1.17
C LEU A 92 8.29 -5.36 0.21
N SER A 93 8.55 -4.06 0.21
CA SER A 93 8.78 -3.27 1.42
C SER A 93 7.71 -2.22 1.64
N LYS A 94 7.12 -1.69 0.57
CA LYS A 94 6.09 -0.65 0.64
C LYS A 94 4.95 -0.92 -0.35
N VAL A 95 3.72 -0.72 0.11
CA VAL A 95 2.51 -0.65 -0.70
C VAL A 95 1.89 0.72 -0.47
N GLU A 96 1.71 1.49 -1.55
CA GLU A 96 1.25 2.88 -1.44
C GLU A 96 0.14 3.15 -2.45
N VAL A 97 -1.02 3.55 -1.95
CA VAL A 97 -2.11 4.10 -2.79
C VAL A 97 -1.89 5.60 -2.95
N ILE A 98 -2.06 6.09 -4.18
CA ILE A 98 -1.82 7.49 -4.52
C ILE A 98 -3.06 8.31 -4.16
N THR A 99 -2.93 9.23 -3.21
CA THR A 99 -4.02 10.08 -2.71
C THR A 99 -4.39 11.21 -3.67
N ASN A 100 -3.47 11.62 -4.55
CA ASN A 100 -3.72 12.68 -5.54
C ASN A 100 -4.55 12.21 -6.75
N ASP A 101 -4.89 10.93 -6.82
CA ASP A 101 -5.75 10.37 -7.86
C ASP A 101 -7.21 10.37 -7.39
N PRO A 102 -8.11 11.19 -7.97
CA PRO A 102 -9.51 11.28 -7.55
C PRO A 102 -10.27 9.96 -7.75
N SER A 103 -9.79 9.06 -8.62
CA SER A 103 -10.40 7.74 -8.79
C SER A 103 -10.03 6.75 -7.68
N GLY A 104 -8.98 7.05 -6.90
CA GLY A 104 -8.39 6.15 -5.92
C GLY A 104 -7.82 4.85 -6.52
N CYS A 105 -7.89 4.62 -7.83
CA CYS A 105 -7.57 3.31 -8.43
C CYS A 105 -6.07 3.07 -8.61
N THR A 106 -5.25 4.08 -8.31
CA THR A 106 -3.81 4.04 -8.60
C THR A 106 -2.96 3.78 -7.36
N PHE A 107 -1.99 2.88 -7.52
CA PHE A 107 -1.07 2.49 -6.46
C PHE A 107 0.34 2.20 -6.98
N THR A 108 1.29 2.11 -6.07
CA THR A 108 2.68 1.74 -6.33
C THR A 108 3.12 0.61 -5.41
N LEU A 109 4.03 -0.24 -5.91
CA LEU A 109 4.64 -1.33 -5.14
C LEU A 109 6.14 -1.08 -5.06
N GLY A 110 6.60 -0.75 -3.85
CA GLY A 110 8.00 -0.56 -3.50
C GLY A 110 8.66 -1.90 -3.21
N PHE A 111 9.70 -2.22 -3.99
CA PHE A 111 10.54 -3.37 -3.75
C PHE A 111 11.94 -2.91 -3.38
N ASP A 112 12.51 -3.46 -2.31
CA ASP A 112 13.89 -3.19 -1.93
C ASP A 112 14.82 -3.75 -3.00
N ASN A 113 15.34 -2.84 -3.84
CA ASN A 113 16.25 -3.20 -4.91
C ASN A 113 17.55 -3.71 -4.30
N LEU A 114 17.84 -5.00 -4.45
CA LEU A 114 19.14 -5.63 -4.11
C LEU A 114 20.36 -5.03 -4.85
N ARG A 115 20.22 -3.94 -5.63
CA ARG A 115 21.26 -3.42 -6.55
C ARG A 115 21.42 -1.89 -6.58
N GLY A 116 21.08 -1.18 -5.51
CA GLY A 116 21.51 0.23 -5.30
C GLY A 116 21.07 1.29 -6.34
N LYS A 117 20.30 0.93 -7.37
CA LYS A 117 19.73 1.87 -8.34
C LYS A 117 18.35 2.29 -7.85
N SER A 118 18.24 3.55 -7.44
CA SER A 118 16.94 4.21 -7.21
C SER A 118 16.19 4.25 -8.54
N VAL A 119 15.28 3.32 -8.73
CA VAL A 119 14.36 3.31 -9.86
C VAL A 119 13.00 3.55 -9.26
N ALA A 120 12.36 4.66 -9.65
CA ALA A 120 11.01 4.99 -9.20
C ALA A 120 10.10 3.77 -9.36
N PRO A 121 9.34 3.40 -8.31
CA PRO A 121 8.49 2.23 -8.35
C PRO A 121 7.45 2.38 -9.48
N PRO A 122 7.15 1.31 -10.22
CA PRO A 122 6.13 1.38 -11.26
C PRO A 122 4.77 1.69 -10.64
N GLN A 123 4.04 2.59 -11.30
CA GLN A 123 2.68 2.97 -10.97
C GLN A 123 1.69 2.11 -11.76
N TRP A 124 0.67 1.63 -11.06
CA TRP A 124 -0.36 0.75 -11.60
C TRP A 124 -1.73 1.35 -11.31
N THR A 125 -2.56 1.43 -12.33
CA THR A 125 -3.93 1.93 -12.22
C THR A 125 -4.90 0.79 -12.54
N MET A 126 -5.87 0.60 -11.65
CA MET A 126 -6.94 -0.38 -11.78
C MET A 126 -8.15 0.19 -12.52
N ARG A 127 -9.09 -0.70 -12.87
CA ARG A 127 -10.36 -0.32 -13.49
C ARG A 127 -11.34 0.28 -12.49
N ASN A 128 -11.34 -0.24 -11.26
CA ASN A 128 -12.19 0.19 -10.16
C ASN A 128 -11.46 0.00 -8.82
N ILE A 129 -12.05 0.55 -7.76
CA ILE A 129 -11.52 0.48 -6.40
C ILE A 129 -11.58 -0.96 -5.86
N ASP A 130 -12.58 -1.75 -6.24
CA ASP A 130 -12.73 -3.14 -5.79
C ASP A 130 -11.61 -4.05 -6.28
N ASP A 131 -11.22 -3.92 -7.55
CA ASP A 131 -10.11 -4.64 -8.19
C ASP A 131 -8.78 -4.27 -7.53
N ARG A 132 -8.61 -2.99 -7.20
CA ARG A 132 -7.48 -2.49 -6.41
C ARG A 132 -7.46 -3.16 -5.04
N ASN A 133 -8.54 -3.07 -4.29
CA ASN A 133 -8.63 -3.62 -2.94
C ASN A 133 -8.45 -5.15 -2.94
N ARG A 134 -9.05 -5.85 -3.89
CA ARG A 134 -8.91 -7.29 -4.09
C ARG A 134 -7.47 -7.70 -4.34
N LEU A 135 -6.76 -6.99 -5.21
CA LEU A 135 -5.34 -7.26 -5.47
C LEU A 135 -4.50 -6.98 -4.22
N LEU A 136 -4.67 -5.80 -3.62
CA LEU A 136 -3.86 -5.38 -2.47
C LEU A 136 -4.06 -6.32 -1.27
N LEU A 137 -5.31 -6.68 -0.96
CA LEU A 137 -5.63 -7.64 0.08
C LEU A 137 -5.02 -9.02 -0.20
N CYS A 138 -5.07 -9.49 -1.45
CA CYS A 138 -4.43 -10.75 -1.83
C CYS A 138 -2.90 -10.69 -1.64
N ILE A 139 -2.24 -9.59 -2.01
CA ILE A 139 -0.81 -9.39 -1.77
C ILE A 139 -0.51 -9.42 -0.26
N LEU A 140 -1.28 -8.69 0.55
CA LEU A 140 -1.08 -8.60 1.99
C LEU A 140 -1.30 -9.95 2.68
N ASN A 141 -2.35 -10.69 2.31
CA ASN A 141 -2.60 -12.04 2.82
C ASN A 141 -1.46 -12.99 2.47
N ILE A 142 -0.98 -12.98 1.22
CA ILE A 142 0.18 -13.80 0.83
C ILE A 142 1.43 -13.38 1.62
N CYS A 143 1.66 -12.09 1.84
CA CYS A 143 2.78 -11.62 2.65
C CYS A 143 2.68 -12.10 4.11
N LYS A 144 1.48 -12.07 4.70
CA LYS A 144 1.22 -12.60 6.04
C LYS A 144 1.43 -14.12 6.10
N ASP A 145 0.74 -14.86 5.25
CA ASP A 145 0.65 -16.33 5.30
C ASP A 145 1.96 -17.02 4.85
N VAL A 146 2.61 -16.48 3.81
CA VAL A 146 3.78 -17.11 3.19
C VAL A 146 5.10 -16.53 3.71
N LEU A 147 5.14 -15.23 4.04
CA LEU A 147 6.38 -14.55 4.42
C LEU A 147 6.45 -14.21 5.92
N GLY A 148 5.35 -14.31 6.66
CA GLY A 148 5.28 -13.97 8.08
C GLY A 148 5.54 -12.49 8.38
N ARG A 149 5.43 -11.61 7.37
CA ARG A 149 5.66 -10.17 7.51
C ARG A 149 4.76 -9.36 6.59
N LEU A 150 4.42 -8.15 7.02
CA LEU A 150 3.64 -7.20 6.23
C LEU A 150 4.55 -6.06 5.72
N PRO A 151 4.38 -5.61 4.47
CA PRO A 151 5.04 -4.40 3.97
C PRO A 151 4.44 -3.14 4.63
N LYS A 152 5.17 -2.02 4.58
CA LYS A 152 4.63 -0.72 5.01
C LYS A 152 3.48 -0.32 4.09
N VAL A 153 2.31 -0.08 4.67
CA VAL A 153 1.12 0.37 3.94
C VAL A 153 0.97 1.89 4.09
N VAL A 154 0.77 2.61 2.98
CA VAL A 154 0.60 4.07 2.93
C VAL A 154 -0.57 4.44 2.03
N GLY A 155 -1.36 5.44 2.44
CA GLY A 155 -2.51 5.92 1.65
C GLY A 155 -3.68 4.93 1.58
N ILE A 156 -3.67 3.88 2.41
CA ILE A 156 -4.79 2.96 2.58
C ILE A 156 -5.31 3.15 3.99
N ASP A 157 -6.59 3.46 4.12
CA ASP A 157 -7.27 3.34 5.40
C ASP A 157 -7.42 1.86 5.73
N VAL A 158 -6.70 1.42 6.77
CA VAL A 158 -6.67 0.02 7.22
C VAL A 158 -8.04 -0.42 7.71
N VAL A 159 -8.83 0.50 8.28
CA VAL A 159 -10.18 0.24 8.77
C VAL A 159 -11.14 0.06 7.60
N GLU A 160 -11.12 0.97 6.62
CA GLU A 160 -11.95 0.81 5.41
C GLU A 160 -11.61 -0.48 4.66
N MET A 161 -10.32 -0.83 4.54
CA MET A 161 -9.91 -2.06 3.87
C MET A 161 -10.32 -3.31 4.67
N ALA A 162 -10.32 -3.26 6.00
CA ALA A 162 -10.81 -4.34 6.85
C ALA A 162 -12.33 -4.51 6.77
N LEU A 163 -13.09 -3.41 6.75
CA LEU A 163 -14.54 -3.41 6.54
C LEU A 163 -14.89 -3.96 5.15
N TRP A 164 -14.22 -3.47 4.11
CA TRP A 164 -14.38 -3.99 2.76
C TRP A 164 -14.05 -5.48 2.67
N ALA A 165 -12.98 -5.93 3.34
CA ALA A 165 -12.60 -7.34 3.38
C ALA A 165 -13.65 -8.20 4.10
N LYS A 166 -14.25 -7.70 5.19
CA LYS A 166 -15.33 -8.38 5.92
C LYS A 166 -16.59 -8.53 5.04
N GLU A 167 -16.89 -7.53 4.24
CA GLU A 167 -18.07 -7.54 3.35
C GLU A 167 -17.85 -8.38 2.08
N ASN A 168 -16.61 -8.45 1.57
CA ASN A 168 -16.31 -9.06 0.28
C ASN A 168 -15.58 -10.41 0.33
N ASN A 169 -15.13 -10.87 1.50
CA ASN A 169 -14.46 -12.16 1.65
C ASN A 169 -15.40 -13.16 2.34
N PRO A 170 -15.80 -14.28 1.69
CA PRO A 170 -16.50 -15.35 2.39
C PRO A 170 -15.51 -16.00 3.37
N THR A 171 -15.95 -16.21 4.61
CA THR A 171 -15.25 -16.96 5.66
C THR A 171 -14.65 -18.26 5.11
N VAL A 172 -13.34 -18.29 4.86
CA VAL A 172 -12.62 -19.53 4.59
C VAL A 172 -12.25 -20.14 5.93
N THR A 173 -13.13 -21.02 6.42
CA THR A 173 -12.81 -21.96 7.51
C THR A 173 -11.59 -22.75 7.08
N THR A 174 -10.46 -22.48 7.71
CA THR A 174 -9.23 -23.24 7.50
C THR A 174 -9.40 -24.59 8.21
N GLN A 175 -9.98 -25.58 7.52
CA GLN A 175 -9.89 -26.97 7.95
C GLN A 175 -8.43 -27.40 7.81
N ARG A 176 -7.75 -27.43 8.95
CA ARG A 176 -6.39 -27.95 9.08
C ARG A 176 -6.52 -29.47 9.19
N ASN A 177 -6.31 -30.17 8.07
CA ASN A 177 -6.13 -31.63 8.07
C ASN A 177 -4.97 -31.99 8.99
N GLN A 178 -5.25 -32.76 10.05
CA GLN A 178 -4.26 -33.58 10.73
C GLN A 178 -4.63 -35.04 10.46
N GLN A 179 -3.78 -35.70 9.68
CA GLN A 179 -3.69 -37.16 9.63
C GLN A 179 -2.74 -37.59 10.74
N ASP A 180 -3.15 -38.56 11.55
CA ASP A 180 -2.27 -39.58 12.11
C ASP A 180 -3.10 -40.84 12.37
N GLY A 181 -2.61 -41.99 11.89
CA GLY A 181 -3.07 -43.32 12.33
C GLY A 181 -2.14 -43.84 13.44
N PRO A 182 -2.23 -45.12 13.92
CA PRO A 182 -2.94 -46.25 13.29
C PRO A 182 -3.59 -47.31 14.26
N VAL A 183 -4.14 -48.36 13.63
CA VAL A 183 -4.33 -49.78 14.05
C VAL A 183 -5.61 -50.27 14.79
N ALA A 184 -6.34 -51.13 14.05
CA ALA A 184 -7.19 -52.30 14.39
C ALA A 184 -8.38 -52.18 15.36
N ALA A 185 -9.60 -52.46 14.86
CA ALA A 185 -10.34 -53.70 15.17
C ALA A 185 -11.70 -53.74 14.43
N THR A 186 -11.93 -54.86 13.73
CA THR A 186 -13.20 -55.57 13.48
C THR A 186 -14.53 -54.79 13.45
N VAL A 187 -15.13 -54.79 12.27
CA VAL A 187 -16.57 -54.62 12.01
C VAL A 187 -17.43 -55.61 12.80
N THR A 188 -18.36 -55.10 13.60
CA THR A 188 -19.66 -55.73 13.89
C THR A 188 -20.70 -54.62 14.02
N GLU A 189 -21.65 -54.61 13.09
CA GLU A 189 -22.91 -53.86 13.20
C GLU A 189 -23.74 -54.46 14.34
N SER A 190 -24.15 -53.62 15.29
CA SER A 190 -25.30 -53.89 16.14
C SER A 190 -25.85 -52.58 16.68
N ASP A 191 -27.06 -52.25 16.25
CA ASP A 191 -27.90 -51.15 16.74
C ASP A 191 -27.96 -51.14 18.28
N LEU A 192 -27.37 -50.12 18.88
CA LEU A 192 -27.59 -49.74 20.28
C LEU A 192 -27.75 -48.22 20.34
N LYS A 193 -29.01 -47.79 20.23
CA LYS A 193 -29.63 -46.57 20.79
C LYS A 193 -28.66 -45.69 21.62
N VAL A 194 -27.98 -44.72 20.98
CA VAL A 194 -27.23 -43.66 21.69
C VAL A 194 -28.17 -42.47 21.88
N THR A 195 -28.63 -42.33 23.12
CA THR A 195 -29.27 -41.13 23.66
C THR A 195 -28.35 -39.93 23.47
N VAL A 196 -28.89 -38.90 22.82
CA VAL A 196 -28.42 -37.50 22.76
C VAL A 196 -27.22 -37.21 23.67
N GLU A 197 -26.01 -37.30 23.13
CA GLU A 197 -24.83 -36.67 23.72
C GLU A 197 -24.98 -35.14 23.54
N ARG A 198 -25.81 -34.54 24.38
CA ARG A 198 -25.88 -33.08 24.62
C ARG A 198 -25.07 -32.75 25.86
N GLU A 199 -23.83 -33.20 25.93
CA GLU A 199 -22.93 -32.81 27.02
C GLU A 199 -21.48 -33.12 26.63
N LEU A 200 -20.91 -32.32 25.72
CA LEU A 200 -19.49 -32.46 25.34
C LEU A 200 -18.73 -31.14 25.46
N VAL A 201 -19.07 -30.38 26.50
CA VAL A 201 -18.14 -29.45 27.16
C VAL A 201 -18.55 -29.45 28.62
N SER A 202 -17.69 -29.90 29.52
CA SER A 202 -17.93 -29.71 30.96
C SER A 202 -17.83 -28.23 31.31
N GLN A 203 -18.56 -27.77 32.33
CA GLN A 203 -18.57 -26.36 32.74
C GLN A 203 -17.15 -25.80 33.01
N ALA A 204 -16.24 -26.66 33.46
CA ALA A 204 -14.83 -26.34 33.65
C ALA A 204 -14.06 -26.17 32.32
N GLU A 205 -14.39 -26.94 31.30
CA GLU A 205 -13.81 -26.79 29.95
C GLU A 205 -14.38 -25.57 29.22
N GLU A 206 -15.64 -25.17 29.51
CA GLU A 206 -16.23 -23.93 29.00
C GLU A 206 -15.55 -22.70 29.61
N GLU A 207 -15.32 -22.71 30.93
CA GLU A 207 -14.64 -21.63 31.65
C GLU A 207 -13.15 -21.51 31.27
N ASP A 208 -12.46 -22.65 31.05
CA ASP A 208 -11.08 -22.67 30.56
C ASP A 208 -10.97 -22.23 29.09
N MET A 209 -11.94 -22.60 28.25
CA MET A 209 -12.07 -22.05 26.89
C MET A 209 -12.38 -20.55 26.92
N GLU A 210 -13.20 -20.07 27.85
CA GLU A 210 -13.51 -18.64 28.01
C GLU A 210 -12.28 -17.86 28.50
N ALA A 211 -11.47 -18.41 29.40
CA ALA A 211 -10.20 -17.80 29.83
C ALA A 211 -9.15 -17.76 28.71
N LEU A 212 -9.02 -18.85 27.94
CA LEU A 212 -8.16 -18.90 26.75
C LEU A 212 -8.64 -17.92 25.69
N LEU A 213 -9.93 -17.90 25.37
CA LEU A 213 -10.52 -16.95 24.43
C LEU A 213 -10.41 -15.52 24.96
N GLY A 214 -10.55 -15.26 26.26
CA GLY A 214 -10.35 -13.94 26.88
C GLY A 214 -8.92 -13.42 26.73
N THR A 215 -7.93 -14.30 26.72
CA THR A 215 -6.52 -13.96 26.44
C THR A 215 -6.27 -13.70 24.95
N TYR A 216 -6.96 -14.43 24.06
CA TYR A 216 -6.90 -14.24 22.60
C TYR A 216 -7.86 -13.15 22.07
N VAL A 217 -8.82 -12.69 22.88
CA VAL A 217 -9.70 -11.53 22.67
C VAL A 217 -9.00 -10.24 23.12
N MET A 218 -7.67 -10.18 22.96
CA MET A 218 -7.04 -8.89 22.72
C MET A 218 -7.51 -8.37 21.36
N GLY A 219 -8.25 -7.25 21.34
CA GLY A 219 -8.15 -6.33 20.20
C GLY A 219 -9.40 -5.61 19.70
N ILE A 220 -10.53 -5.60 20.43
CA ILE A 220 -11.57 -4.57 20.17
C ILE A 220 -11.49 -3.48 21.24
N GLY A 221 -11.61 -3.83 22.52
CA GLY A 221 -11.47 -2.86 23.62
C GLY A 221 -10.07 -2.23 23.72
N GLU A 222 -9.01 -3.01 23.46
CA GLU A 222 -7.64 -2.49 23.47
C GLU A 222 -7.30 -1.65 22.24
N ALA A 223 -7.88 -1.98 21.07
CA ALA A 223 -7.69 -1.19 19.86
C ALA A 223 -8.45 0.14 19.95
N GLU A 224 -9.66 0.15 20.50
CA GLU A 224 -10.41 1.36 20.76
C GLU A 224 -9.72 2.24 21.81
N ALA A 225 -9.30 1.68 22.95
CA ALA A 225 -8.55 2.42 23.97
C ALA A 225 -7.22 2.98 23.44
N PHE A 226 -6.51 2.22 22.61
CA PHE A 226 -5.30 2.69 21.93
C PHE A 226 -5.61 3.80 20.91
N SER A 227 -6.70 3.66 20.15
CA SER A 227 -7.14 4.70 19.20
C SER A 227 -7.56 5.99 19.91
N GLU A 228 -8.22 5.90 21.06
CA GLU A 228 -8.58 7.05 21.87
C GLU A 228 -7.34 7.73 22.46
N ARG A 229 -6.35 6.94 22.89
CA ARG A 229 -5.07 7.50 23.36
C ARG A 229 -4.35 8.25 22.25
N LEU A 230 -4.27 7.67 21.05
CA LEU A 230 -3.69 8.34 19.88
C LEU A 230 -4.45 9.62 19.51
N LYS A 231 -5.79 9.60 19.58
CA LYS A 231 -6.61 10.81 19.34
C LYS A 231 -6.32 11.90 20.36
N ARG A 232 -6.19 11.56 21.65
CA ARG A 232 -5.84 12.53 22.70
C ARG A 232 -4.43 13.09 22.51
N GLU A 233 -3.45 12.24 22.17
CA GLU A 233 -2.08 12.68 21.90
C GLU A 233 -1.99 13.55 20.63
N LEU A 234 -2.75 13.22 19.59
CA LEU A 234 -2.84 14.02 18.36
C LEU A 234 -3.46 15.41 18.64
N LEU A 235 -4.58 15.47 19.36
CA LEU A 235 -5.20 16.75 19.72
C LEU A 235 -4.28 17.61 20.60
N ALA A 236 -3.55 16.99 21.52
CA ALA A 236 -2.56 17.71 22.33
C ALA A 236 -1.41 18.26 21.48
N LEU A 237 -0.94 17.49 20.49
CA LEU A 237 0.10 17.93 19.56
C LEU A 237 -0.40 19.04 18.63
N GLU A 238 -1.63 18.95 18.14
CA GLU A 238 -2.26 19.99 17.33
C GLU A 238 -2.40 21.29 18.12
N ALA A 239 -2.86 21.22 19.37
CA ALA A 239 -2.93 22.39 20.25
C ALA A 239 -1.56 23.01 20.52
N ALA A 240 -0.54 22.19 20.78
CA ALA A 240 0.83 22.66 20.98
C ALA A 240 1.41 23.32 19.70
N ASN A 241 1.12 22.75 18.53
CA ASN A 241 1.54 23.32 17.25
C ASN A 241 0.86 24.66 16.97
N VAL A 242 -0.45 24.77 17.21
CA VAL A 242 -1.18 26.05 17.06
C VAL A 242 -0.61 27.10 18.02
N HIS A 243 -0.33 26.72 19.26
CA HIS A 243 0.29 27.63 20.22
C HIS A 243 1.67 28.11 19.75
N ALA A 244 2.52 27.20 19.26
CA ALA A 244 3.84 27.56 18.73
C ALA A 244 3.76 28.49 17.51
N ILE A 245 2.76 28.31 16.65
CA ILE A 245 2.51 29.20 15.51
C ILE A 245 2.08 30.60 16.01
N LEU A 246 1.12 30.66 16.93
CA LEU A 246 0.64 31.93 17.50
C LEU A 246 1.75 32.69 18.24
N GLU A 247 2.62 31.98 18.97
CA GLU A 247 3.78 32.60 19.62
C GLU A 247 4.83 33.11 18.62
N SER A 248 4.90 32.51 17.43
CA SER A 248 5.83 32.94 16.38
C SER A 248 5.36 34.15 15.59
N GLU A 249 4.06 34.47 15.62
CA GLU A 249 3.46 35.62 14.93
C GLU A 249 4.16 36.96 15.22
N PRO A 250 4.38 37.39 16.49
CA PRO A 250 5.07 38.65 16.78
C PRO A 250 6.52 38.66 16.30
N MET A 251 7.22 37.52 16.34
CA MET A 251 8.60 37.41 15.84
C MET A 251 8.65 37.59 14.32
N VAL A 252 7.65 37.07 13.59
CA VAL A 252 7.53 37.24 12.14
C VAL A 252 7.24 38.70 11.80
N ASP A 253 6.36 39.36 12.55
CA ASP A 253 6.06 40.79 12.36
C ASP A 253 7.28 41.69 12.57
N GLU A 254 8.10 41.42 13.60
CA GLU A 254 9.36 42.15 13.82
C GLU A 254 10.33 41.99 12.64
N VAL A 255 10.45 40.76 12.10
CA VAL A 255 11.30 40.51 10.92
C VAL A 255 10.77 41.22 9.67
N LEU A 256 9.44 41.24 9.47
CA LEU A 256 8.81 41.93 8.35
C LEU A 256 9.03 43.45 8.44
N GLN A 257 8.84 44.05 9.62
CA GLN A 257 9.12 45.48 9.83
C GLN A 257 10.60 45.80 9.62
N GLY A 258 11.51 44.94 10.09
CA GLY A 258 12.94 45.10 9.85
C GLY A 258 13.30 45.02 8.37
N LEU A 259 12.66 44.13 7.61
CA LEU A 259 12.86 44.00 6.17
C LEU A 259 12.32 45.22 5.40
N GLU A 260 11.17 45.74 5.80
CA GLU A 260 10.59 46.96 5.22
C GLU A 260 11.49 48.18 5.47
N ALA A 261 12.01 48.33 6.70
CA ALA A 261 12.97 49.39 7.03
C ALA A 261 14.27 49.27 6.21
N ALA A 262 14.78 48.05 6.04
CA ALA A 262 15.97 47.80 5.21
C ALA A 262 15.69 48.10 3.73
N THR A 263 14.50 47.78 3.23
CA THR A 263 14.09 48.06 1.85
C THR A 263 14.03 49.56 1.61
N ASN A 264 13.39 50.32 2.50
CA ASN A 264 13.33 51.78 2.41
C ASN A 264 14.73 52.42 2.41
N CYS A 265 15.66 51.90 3.22
CA CYS A 265 17.04 52.38 3.24
C CYS A 265 17.77 52.12 1.91
N VAL A 266 17.52 50.98 1.27
CA VAL A 266 18.09 50.67 -0.05
C VAL A 266 17.52 51.58 -1.13
N ASP A 267 16.22 51.87 -1.09
CA ASP A 267 15.56 52.79 -2.02
C ASP A 267 16.12 54.22 -1.87
N ASP A 268 16.29 54.69 -0.63
CA ASP A 268 16.95 55.97 -0.35
C ASP A 268 18.38 55.98 -0.95
N MET A 269 19.15 54.91 -0.76
CA MET A 269 20.50 54.80 -1.33
C MET A 269 20.49 54.85 -2.86
N ASP A 270 19.51 54.23 -3.53
CA ASP A 270 19.39 54.28 -4.99
C ASP A 270 19.09 55.72 -5.48
N GLU A 271 18.23 56.45 -4.77
CA GLU A 271 17.98 57.86 -5.06
C GLU A 271 19.25 58.72 -4.89
N TRP A 272 19.99 58.53 -3.79
CA TRP A 272 21.27 59.20 -3.58
C TRP A 272 22.29 58.89 -4.68
N LEU A 273 22.39 57.63 -5.10
CA LEU A 273 23.28 57.22 -6.20
C LEU A 273 22.84 57.85 -7.53
N SER A 274 21.54 57.93 -7.80
CA SER A 274 20.99 58.62 -8.97
C SER A 274 21.37 60.09 -9.00
N ILE A 275 21.21 60.81 -7.89
CA ILE A 275 21.61 62.21 -7.76
C ILE A 275 23.12 62.37 -7.96
N PHE A 276 23.92 61.49 -7.36
CA PHE A 276 25.38 61.54 -7.49
C PHE A 276 25.83 61.31 -8.94
N ASN A 277 25.20 60.35 -9.63
CA ASN A 277 25.46 60.09 -11.05
C ASN A 277 25.15 61.29 -11.95
N VAL A 278 24.06 62.01 -11.67
CA VAL A 278 23.73 63.25 -12.42
C VAL A 278 24.77 64.33 -12.15
N LYS A 279 25.18 64.54 -10.89
CA LYS A 279 26.22 65.52 -10.55
C LYS A 279 27.56 65.20 -11.21
N LEU A 280 27.99 63.94 -11.20
CA LEU A 280 29.21 63.51 -11.87
C LEU A 280 29.15 63.74 -13.38
N ARG A 281 27.98 63.56 -14.00
CA ARG A 281 27.77 63.83 -15.42
C ARG A 281 27.96 65.32 -15.73
N HIS A 282 27.34 66.20 -14.96
CA HIS A 282 27.51 67.65 -15.13
C HIS A 282 28.95 68.10 -14.90
N MET A 283 29.62 67.61 -13.85
CA MET A 283 31.04 67.92 -13.64
C MET A 283 31.92 67.44 -14.81
N ARG A 284 31.62 66.28 -15.39
CA ARG A 284 32.33 65.79 -16.58
C ARG A 284 32.09 66.71 -17.79
N GLU A 285 30.84 67.12 -18.02
CA GLU A 285 30.47 68.04 -19.11
C GLU A 285 31.16 69.42 -18.94
N ASP A 286 31.27 69.92 -17.70
CA ASP A 286 31.96 71.17 -17.37
C ASP A 286 33.47 71.10 -17.61
N ILE A 287 34.10 69.94 -17.40
CA ILE A 287 35.54 69.73 -17.66
C ILE A 287 35.84 69.55 -19.16
N GLU A 288 34.90 68.97 -19.91
CA GLU A 288 35.03 68.75 -21.37
C GLU A 288 34.76 70.02 -22.20
N SER A 289 34.18 71.07 -21.59
CA SER A 289 33.89 72.38 -22.21
C SER A 289 35.04 73.37 -22.06
#